data_AF-A0A0Q6PJ67-F1
#
_entry.id   AF-A0A0Q6PJ67-F1
#
_cell.length_a   1.000
_cell.length_b   1.000
_cell.length_c   1.000
_cell.angle_alpha   90.00
_cell.angle_beta   90.00
_cell.angle_gamma   90.00
#
_symmetry.space_group_name_H-M   'P 1'
#
loop_
_entity.id
_entity.type
_entity.pdbx_description
1 polymer ?
#
loop_
_entity_poly.entity_id
_entity_poly.type
_entity_poly.pdbx_seq_one_letter_code
_entity_poly.pdbx_strand_id
1 'polypeptide(L)'
;MPKPLKDATKELQGAIIDTATYRERIKSRKAFQLHRKEKPDAKGRIVLRCPALGPSPTVTCPLRELLKTKVVVDKERPAVDGADLPDFADKICQQHSASFDTKKIRRQEQAFDYGTQEWDEFHTHARNSIESLNAQVKAGGREDLESSKRRLVRGFAAGQIIVTILLTNFNLRKIAAFISDKIKEDAKREASGEPAIAKMRRRDREWHNAYTGTYPPGVLPPEKPESRAPSDETGGPPLRT
;
A
#
# COMPACT_ATOMS: atom_id res chain seq x y z
N MET A 1 -11.49 -20.44 10.28
CA MET A 1 -11.87 -19.42 9.27
C MET A 1 -12.82 -20.04 8.28
N PRO A 2 -13.95 -19.40 7.97
CA PRO A 2 -14.98 -19.91 7.06
C PRO A 2 -14.46 -20.25 5.66
N LYS A 3 -15.03 -21.29 5.04
CA LYS A 3 -14.71 -21.72 3.67
C LYS A 3 -14.84 -20.61 2.61
N PRO A 4 -15.90 -19.78 2.58
CA PRO A 4 -16.03 -18.70 1.59
C PRO A 4 -14.90 -17.66 1.65
N LEU A 5 -14.32 -17.47 2.84
CA LEU A 5 -13.16 -16.61 3.01
C LEU A 5 -11.88 -17.32 2.54
N LYS A 6 -11.69 -18.62 2.80
CA LYS A 6 -10.53 -19.38 2.32
C LYS A 6 -10.46 -19.43 0.80
N ASP A 7 -11.58 -19.71 0.14
CA ASP A 7 -11.67 -19.94 -1.29
C ASP A 7 -11.89 -18.65 -2.12
N ALA A 8 -11.98 -17.47 -1.49
CA ALA A 8 -12.21 -16.19 -2.16
C ALA A 8 -11.31 -15.95 -3.40
N THR A 9 -10.02 -16.27 -3.34
CA THR A 9 -9.11 -16.13 -4.49
C THR A 9 -9.45 -17.11 -5.62
N LYS A 10 -9.81 -18.35 -5.27
CA LYS A 10 -10.20 -19.37 -6.27
C LYS A 10 -11.52 -19.00 -6.93
N GLU A 11 -12.48 -18.51 -6.14
CA GLU A 11 -13.79 -18.07 -6.66
C GLU A 11 -13.65 -16.86 -7.58
N LEU A 12 -12.74 -15.92 -7.28
CA LEU A 12 -12.43 -14.80 -8.19
C LEU A 12 -11.82 -15.32 -9.51
N GLN A 13 -10.83 -16.22 -9.43
CA GLN A 13 -10.20 -16.81 -10.62
C GLN A 13 -11.18 -17.65 -11.45
N GLY A 14 -12.14 -18.30 -10.80
CA GLY A 14 -13.22 -19.04 -11.46
C GLY A 14 -14.38 -18.17 -11.95
N ALA A 15 -14.28 -16.84 -11.85
CA ALA A 15 -15.33 -15.88 -12.21
C ALA A 15 -16.68 -16.12 -11.49
N ILE A 16 -16.64 -16.71 -10.30
CA ILE A 16 -17.83 -16.97 -9.46
C ILE A 16 -18.21 -15.71 -8.67
N ILE A 17 -17.21 -14.92 -8.27
CA ILE A 17 -17.39 -13.65 -7.57
C ILE A 17 -16.70 -12.52 -8.33
N ASP A 18 -17.19 -11.30 -8.13
CA ASP A 18 -16.59 -10.09 -8.65
C ASP A 18 -15.46 -9.56 -7.75
N THR A 19 -14.69 -8.60 -8.27
CA THR A 19 -13.56 -8.01 -7.56
C THR A 19 -13.98 -7.26 -6.30
N ALA A 20 -15.16 -6.63 -6.26
CA ALA A 20 -15.63 -5.92 -5.08
C ALA A 20 -15.95 -6.89 -3.93
N THR A 21 -16.69 -7.97 -4.23
CA THR A 21 -16.95 -9.03 -3.24
C THR A 21 -15.67 -9.70 -2.77
N TYR A 22 -14.71 -9.95 -3.67
CA TYR A 22 -13.40 -10.47 -3.29
C TYR A 22 -12.70 -9.57 -2.26
N ARG A 23 -12.65 -8.25 -2.50
CA ARG A 23 -12.00 -7.29 -1.60
C ARG A 23 -12.66 -7.25 -0.22
N GLU A 24 -13.98 -7.28 -0.15
CA GLU A 24 -14.71 -7.37 1.13
C GLU A 24 -14.34 -8.66 1.87
N ARG A 25 -14.30 -9.81 1.18
CA ARG A 25 -13.88 -11.08 1.80
C ARG A 25 -12.44 -11.04 2.30
N ILE A 26 -11.50 -10.45 1.54
CA ILE A 26 -10.11 -10.28 1.99
C ILE A 26 -10.05 -9.40 3.24
N LYS A 27 -10.82 -8.31 3.29
CA LYS A 27 -10.93 -7.45 4.48
C LYS A 27 -11.47 -8.22 5.68
N SER A 28 -12.48 -9.08 5.50
CA SER A 28 -13.01 -9.93 6.57
C SER A 28 -11.99 -10.95 7.10
N ARG A 29 -10.99 -11.38 6.31
CA ARG A 29 -9.93 -12.30 6.77
C ARG A 29 -9.10 -11.70 7.92
N LYS A 30 -8.96 -10.38 7.99
CA LYS A 30 -8.18 -9.71 9.06
C LYS A 30 -8.65 -10.08 10.46
N ALA A 31 -9.96 -10.32 10.64
CA ALA A 31 -10.49 -10.75 11.93
C ALA A 31 -9.89 -12.08 12.41
N PHE A 32 -9.51 -12.98 11.49
CA PHE A 32 -8.96 -14.30 11.79
C PHE A 32 -7.43 -14.32 11.92
N GLN A 33 -6.75 -13.17 11.79
CA GLN A 33 -5.30 -13.08 11.92
C GLN A 33 -4.87 -13.32 13.37
N LEU A 34 -3.76 -14.04 13.56
CA LEU A 34 -3.20 -14.24 14.90
C LEU A 34 -2.75 -12.91 15.50
N HIS A 35 -3.05 -12.69 16.77
CA HIS A 35 -2.65 -11.48 17.47
C HIS A 35 -1.23 -11.61 18.01
N ARG A 36 -0.43 -10.55 17.89
CA ARG A 36 0.89 -10.51 18.49
C ARG A 36 0.78 -10.26 19.99
N LYS A 37 1.29 -11.21 20.81
CA LYS A 37 1.26 -11.08 22.27
C LYS A 37 2.46 -10.30 22.78
N GLU A 38 3.65 -10.63 22.28
CA GLU A 38 4.93 -10.09 22.77
C GLU A 38 5.85 -9.68 21.61
N LYS A 39 6.87 -8.88 21.93
CA LYS A 39 7.97 -8.55 21.00
C LYS A 39 8.79 -9.81 20.71
N PRO A 40 9.59 -9.82 19.62
CA PRO A 40 10.38 -10.99 19.28
C PRO A 40 11.46 -11.17 20.34
N ASP A 41 11.70 -12.41 20.75
CA ASP A 41 12.78 -12.75 21.67
C ASP A 41 14.15 -12.47 21.04
N ALA A 42 15.21 -12.47 21.86
CA ALA A 42 16.60 -12.38 21.38
C ALA A 42 16.97 -13.44 20.33
N LYS A 43 16.27 -14.59 20.33
CA LYS A 43 16.42 -15.67 19.35
C LYS A 43 15.59 -15.47 18.07
N GLY A 44 14.86 -14.35 17.95
CA GLY A 44 14.01 -14.04 16.81
C GLY A 44 12.71 -14.85 16.75
N ARG A 45 12.19 -15.33 17.89
CA ARG A 45 10.88 -15.98 17.95
C ARG A 45 9.81 -14.96 18.32
N ILE A 46 8.65 -15.01 17.68
CA ILE A 46 7.49 -14.17 18.02
C ILE A 46 6.43 -15.00 18.71
N VAL A 47 5.84 -14.45 19.77
CA VAL A 47 4.74 -15.09 20.49
C VAL A 47 3.42 -14.56 19.94
N LEU A 48 2.63 -15.45 19.36
CA LEU A 48 1.31 -15.14 18.80
C LEU A 48 0.21 -15.80 19.63
N ARG A 49 -0.97 -15.20 19.60
CA ARG A 49 -2.18 -15.62 20.33
C ARG A 49 -3.32 -15.84 19.35
N CYS A 50 -4.18 -16.80 19.67
CA CYS A 50 -5.44 -17.05 18.98
C CYS A 50 -6.35 -15.79 19.00
N PRO A 51 -6.94 -15.37 17.86
CA PRO A 51 -7.81 -14.20 17.79
C PRO A 51 -9.10 -14.30 18.62
N ALA A 52 -9.49 -15.52 19.02
CA ALA A 52 -10.61 -15.77 19.92
C ALA A 52 -10.27 -15.54 21.40
N LEU A 53 -9.01 -15.19 21.73
CA LEU A 53 -8.51 -15.15 23.10
C LEU A 53 -7.92 -13.78 23.44
N GLY A 54 -8.19 -13.29 24.66
CA GLY A 54 -7.64 -12.05 25.18
C GLY A 54 -8.71 -10.98 25.47
N PRO A 55 -8.28 -9.76 25.84
CA PRO A 55 -9.20 -8.67 26.21
C PRO A 55 -9.97 -8.11 25.01
N SER A 56 -9.45 -8.28 23.80
CA SER A 56 -10.03 -7.79 22.54
C SER A 56 -10.13 -8.93 21.50
N PRO A 57 -10.99 -9.94 21.72
CA PRO A 57 -11.19 -11.00 20.74
C PRO A 57 -11.85 -10.43 19.47
N THR A 58 -11.39 -10.88 18.31
CA THR A 58 -11.90 -10.48 16.99
C THR A 58 -12.84 -11.51 16.38
N VAL A 59 -12.78 -12.76 16.84
CA VAL A 59 -13.62 -13.87 16.38
C VAL A 59 -14.22 -14.62 17.57
N THR A 60 -15.35 -15.26 17.36
CA THR A 60 -15.95 -16.20 18.32
C THR A 60 -15.60 -17.62 17.88
N CYS A 61 -15.07 -18.44 18.79
CA CYS A 61 -14.65 -19.81 18.47
C CYS A 61 -15.26 -20.80 19.47
N PRO A 62 -15.89 -21.91 19.01
CA PRO A 62 -16.47 -22.93 19.91
C PRO A 62 -15.44 -23.62 20.81
N LEU A 63 -14.15 -23.64 20.45
CA LEU A 63 -13.09 -24.23 21.27
C LEU A 63 -12.65 -23.34 22.44
N ARG A 64 -13.07 -22.07 22.49
CA ARG A 64 -12.56 -21.08 23.45
C ARG A 64 -13.70 -20.33 24.12
N GLU A 65 -13.68 -20.32 25.44
CA GLU A 65 -14.58 -19.47 26.21
C GLU A 65 -14.11 -18.01 26.13
N LEU A 66 -15.03 -17.12 25.74
CA LEU A 66 -14.80 -15.68 25.72
C LEU A 66 -14.83 -15.13 27.15
N LEU A 67 -13.99 -14.12 27.41
CA LEU A 67 -14.04 -13.37 28.66
C LEU A 67 -15.40 -12.64 28.76
N LYS A 68 -16.09 -12.81 29.89
CA LYS A 68 -17.41 -12.20 30.15
C LYS A 68 -17.31 -10.74 30.58
N THR A 69 -16.54 -9.92 29.88
CA THR A 69 -16.49 -8.47 30.12
C THR A 69 -17.53 -7.77 29.24
N LYS A 70 -18.13 -6.67 29.71
CA LYS A 70 -19.16 -5.92 28.95
C LYS A 70 -18.71 -5.59 27.52
N VAL A 71 -17.47 -5.12 27.37
CA VAL A 71 -16.83 -4.81 26.09
C VAL A 71 -16.79 -6.02 25.13
N VAL A 72 -16.70 -7.23 25.68
CA VAL A 72 -16.63 -8.45 24.89
C VAL A 72 -18.02 -8.98 24.54
N VAL A 73 -19.00 -8.87 25.42
CA VAL A 73 -20.35 -9.43 25.22
C VAL A 73 -21.15 -8.66 24.17
N ASP A 74 -21.07 -7.34 24.15
CA ASP A 74 -21.95 -6.50 23.31
C ASP A 74 -21.49 -6.38 21.85
N LYS A 75 -20.33 -6.94 21.49
CA LYS A 75 -19.75 -6.77 20.15
C LYS A 75 -19.99 -8.00 19.27
N GLU A 76 -20.72 -7.79 18.17
CA GLU A 76 -20.90 -8.80 17.13
C GLU A 76 -19.57 -9.10 16.44
N ARG A 77 -19.29 -10.40 16.22
CA ARG A 77 -18.03 -10.89 15.65
C ARG A 77 -18.30 -12.02 14.68
N PRO A 78 -17.46 -12.17 13.65
CA PRO A 78 -17.48 -13.37 12.83
C PRO A 78 -17.18 -14.60 13.70
N ALA A 79 -18.10 -15.56 13.66
CA ALA A 79 -17.97 -16.84 14.33
C ALA A 79 -17.22 -17.84 13.44
N VAL A 80 -16.46 -18.74 14.07
CA VAL A 80 -15.96 -19.97 13.45
C VAL A 80 -17.03 -21.03 13.60
N ASP A 81 -17.48 -21.61 12.48
CA ASP A 81 -18.40 -22.75 12.48
C ASP A 81 -17.72 -23.97 13.12
N GLY A 82 -18.48 -24.73 13.93
CA GLY A 82 -18.02 -26.00 14.49
C GLY A 82 -17.65 -27.03 13.42
N ALA A 83 -18.31 -26.99 12.26
CA ALA A 83 -17.98 -27.86 11.12
C ALA A 83 -16.64 -27.52 10.45
N ASP A 84 -16.13 -26.30 10.65
CA ASP A 84 -14.84 -25.83 10.11
C ASP A 84 -13.65 -26.10 11.06
N LEU A 85 -13.89 -26.73 12.22
CA LEU A 85 -12.85 -27.09 13.16
C LEU A 85 -12.02 -28.28 12.65
N PRO A 86 -10.69 -28.28 12.88
CA PRO A 86 -9.88 -29.44 12.59
C PRO A 86 -10.19 -30.57 13.58
N ASP A 87 -10.13 -31.82 13.11
CA ASP A 87 -10.30 -33.02 13.96
C ASP A 87 -9.30 -33.02 15.14
N PHE A 88 -8.08 -32.51 14.89
CA PHE A 88 -7.04 -32.37 15.90
C PHE A 88 -6.63 -30.91 16.06
N ALA A 89 -6.88 -30.37 17.26
CA ALA A 89 -6.50 -29.00 17.60
C ALA A 89 -4.98 -28.85 17.72
N ASP A 90 -4.40 -27.90 16.98
CA ASP A 90 -2.97 -27.55 17.08
C ASP A 90 -2.66 -26.80 18.40
N LYS A 91 -1.38 -26.63 18.73
CA LYS A 91 -0.89 -25.98 19.96
C LYS A 91 -1.50 -24.60 20.19
N ILE A 92 -1.71 -23.81 19.13
CA ILE A 92 -2.33 -22.47 19.22
C ILE A 92 -3.81 -22.54 19.66
N CYS A 93 -4.50 -23.63 19.34
CA CYS A 93 -5.89 -23.87 19.72
C CYS A 93 -6.02 -24.44 21.14
N GLN A 94 -4.95 -25.01 21.70
CA GLN A 94 -4.93 -25.56 23.07
C GLN A 94 -4.34 -24.56 24.09
N GLN A 95 -3.24 -23.88 23.74
CA GLN A 95 -2.50 -22.98 24.64
C GLN A 95 -2.91 -21.50 24.50
N HIS A 96 -2.68 -20.67 25.51
CA HIS A 96 -2.98 -19.23 25.43
C HIS A 96 -2.11 -18.46 24.43
N SER A 97 -0.97 -19.02 24.04
CA SER A 97 -0.07 -18.48 23.03
C SER A 97 0.87 -19.56 22.52
N ALA A 98 1.37 -19.39 21.30
CA ALA A 98 2.41 -20.25 20.73
C ALA A 98 3.55 -19.40 20.18
N SER A 99 4.77 -19.93 20.26
CA SER A 99 5.97 -19.29 19.71
C SER A 99 6.19 -19.73 18.27
N PHE A 100 6.37 -18.76 17.38
CA PHE A 100 6.67 -18.97 15.97
C PHE A 100 8.07 -18.45 15.64
N ASP A 101 8.77 -19.13 14.74
CA ASP A 101 10.08 -18.71 14.28
C ASP A 101 9.94 -17.64 13.18
N THR A 102 10.42 -16.43 13.45
CA THR A 102 10.34 -15.32 12.50
C THR A 102 11.11 -15.64 11.22
N LYS A 103 12.19 -16.43 11.26
CA LYS A 103 12.94 -16.80 10.05
C LYS A 103 12.08 -17.62 9.08
N LYS A 104 11.20 -18.48 9.62
CA LYS A 104 10.27 -19.29 8.82
C LYS A 104 9.14 -18.45 8.23
N ILE A 105 8.63 -17.49 9.00
CA ILE A 105 7.51 -16.64 8.58
C ILE A 105 7.98 -15.54 7.60
N ARG A 106 9.18 -14.99 7.79
CA ARG A 106 9.71 -13.86 7.01
C ARG A 106 9.68 -14.09 5.50
N ARG A 107 9.87 -15.34 5.04
CA ARG A 107 9.80 -15.67 3.61
C ARG A 107 8.42 -15.42 3.00
N GLN A 108 7.37 -15.54 3.81
CA GLN A 108 5.97 -15.37 3.41
C GLN A 108 5.39 -14.02 3.87
N GLU A 109 6.14 -13.28 4.69
CA GLU A 109 5.73 -11.97 5.18
C GLU A 109 5.78 -10.96 4.03
N GLN A 110 4.64 -10.30 3.79
CA GLN A 110 4.52 -9.22 2.82
C GLN A 110 4.19 -7.93 3.58
N ALA A 111 4.62 -6.78 3.03
CA ALA A 111 4.32 -5.48 3.63
C ALA A 111 2.82 -5.17 3.61
N PHE A 112 2.14 -5.58 2.53
CA PHE A 112 0.70 -5.46 2.38
C PHE A 112 0.07 -6.85 2.35
N ASP A 113 -1.11 -6.99 2.95
CA ASP A 113 -1.87 -8.23 2.90
C ASP A 113 -2.28 -8.55 1.45
N TYR A 114 -2.00 -9.77 1.02
CA TYR A 114 -2.30 -10.21 -0.34
C TYR A 114 -3.78 -10.03 -0.70
N GLY A 115 -4.04 -9.45 -1.87
CA GLY A 115 -5.39 -9.24 -2.40
C GLY A 115 -6.10 -8.00 -1.85
N THR A 116 -5.46 -7.22 -0.98
CA THR A 116 -5.96 -5.88 -0.61
C THR A 116 -5.79 -4.91 -1.77
N GLN A 117 -6.55 -3.81 -1.75
CA GLN A 117 -6.42 -2.76 -2.77
C GLN A 117 -5.02 -2.15 -2.78
N GLU A 118 -4.46 -1.84 -1.60
CA GLU A 118 -3.09 -1.32 -1.47
C GLU A 118 -2.06 -2.29 -2.06
N TRP A 119 -2.22 -3.59 -1.82
CA TRP A 119 -1.38 -4.62 -2.41
C TRP A 119 -1.49 -4.64 -3.93
N ASP A 120 -2.70 -4.57 -4.47
CA ASP A 120 -2.99 -4.62 -5.91
C ASP A 120 -2.41 -3.40 -6.65
N GLU A 121 -2.59 -2.21 -6.08
CA GLU A 121 -2.02 -0.96 -6.58
C GLU A 121 -0.48 -1.03 -6.60
N PHE A 122 0.13 -1.35 -5.45
CA PHE A 122 1.59 -1.48 -5.34
C PHE A 122 2.13 -2.54 -6.30
N HIS A 123 1.54 -3.73 -6.30
CA HIS A 123 1.99 -4.86 -7.09
C HIS A 123 1.84 -4.58 -8.60
N THR A 124 0.73 -3.99 -9.03
CA THR A 124 0.51 -3.66 -10.44
C THR A 124 1.54 -2.64 -10.93
N HIS A 125 1.79 -1.58 -10.16
CA HIS A 125 2.81 -0.59 -10.53
C HIS A 125 4.23 -1.17 -10.56
N ALA A 126 4.61 -1.95 -9.54
CA ALA A 126 5.91 -2.60 -9.48
C ALA A 126 6.10 -3.62 -10.60
N ARG A 127 5.07 -4.41 -10.89
CA ARG A 127 5.07 -5.41 -11.97
C ARG A 127 5.19 -4.76 -13.34
N ASN A 128 4.38 -3.74 -13.62
CA ASN A 128 4.44 -3.01 -14.89
C ASN A 128 5.83 -2.41 -15.13
N SER A 129 6.50 -1.95 -14.08
CA SER A 129 7.87 -1.44 -14.16
C SER A 129 8.87 -2.52 -14.56
N ILE A 130 8.77 -3.72 -13.96
CA ILE A 130 9.61 -4.87 -14.30
C ILE A 130 9.30 -5.41 -15.70
N GLU A 131 8.02 -5.49 -16.06
CA GLU A 131 7.59 -5.92 -17.40
C GLU A 131 8.08 -4.96 -18.48
N SER A 132 8.01 -3.64 -18.22
CA SER A 132 8.60 -2.63 -19.10
C SER A 132 10.12 -2.77 -19.21
N LEU A 133 10.82 -3.02 -18.10
CA LEU A 133 12.27 -3.25 -18.12
C LEU A 133 12.61 -4.49 -18.95
N ASN A 134 11.91 -5.60 -18.72
CA ASN A 134 12.10 -6.85 -19.44
C ASN A 134 11.78 -6.69 -20.93
N ALA A 135 10.71 -5.96 -21.26
CA ALA A 135 10.37 -5.63 -22.63
C ALA A 135 11.49 -4.84 -23.30
N GLN A 136 12.12 -3.89 -22.60
CA GLN A 136 13.24 -3.12 -23.16
C GLN A 136 14.51 -3.95 -23.38
N VAL A 137 14.82 -4.89 -22.48
CA VAL A 137 15.95 -5.82 -22.66
C VAL A 137 15.72 -6.75 -23.84
N LYS A 138 14.47 -7.16 -24.06
CA LYS A 138 14.07 -8.07 -25.13
C LYS A 138 13.84 -7.37 -26.47
N ALA A 139 13.43 -6.10 -26.46
CA ALA A 139 13.05 -5.36 -27.64
C ALA A 139 14.18 -5.32 -28.68
N GLY A 140 13.77 -5.42 -29.95
CA GLY A 140 14.69 -5.42 -31.09
C GLY A 140 15.56 -4.17 -31.11
N GLY A 141 16.87 -4.36 -31.35
CA GLY A 141 17.83 -3.26 -31.42
C GLY A 141 19.21 -3.60 -30.82
N ARG A 142 19.60 -2.84 -29.80
CA ARG A 142 20.97 -2.84 -29.23
C ARG A 142 21.28 -4.10 -28.44
N GLU A 143 20.37 -4.54 -27.58
CA GLU A 143 20.53 -5.74 -26.78
C GLU A 143 19.84 -6.94 -27.43
N ASP A 144 18.60 -6.76 -27.93
CA ASP A 144 17.83 -7.75 -28.72
C ASP A 144 17.96 -9.17 -28.17
N LEU A 145 17.80 -9.27 -26.84
CA LEU A 145 18.19 -10.48 -26.11
C LEU A 145 17.30 -11.66 -26.48
N GLU A 146 16.11 -11.42 -27.03
CA GLU A 146 15.17 -12.43 -27.50
C GLU A 146 15.62 -13.10 -28.81
N SER A 147 16.35 -12.36 -29.67
CA SER A 147 16.81 -12.83 -30.97
C SER A 147 17.90 -13.91 -30.84
N SER A 148 17.62 -15.07 -31.42
CA SER A 148 18.60 -16.16 -31.52
C SER A 148 19.84 -15.78 -32.34
N LYS A 149 19.76 -14.74 -33.18
CA LYS A 149 20.91 -14.20 -33.93
C LYS A 149 21.93 -13.48 -33.05
N ARG A 150 21.56 -13.07 -31.84
CA ARG A 150 22.49 -12.52 -30.83
C ARG A 150 23.09 -13.61 -29.94
N ARG A 151 22.54 -14.82 -29.97
CA ARG A 151 22.98 -16.01 -29.20
C ARG A 151 23.47 -17.12 -30.13
N LEU A 152 24.31 -16.77 -31.10
CA LEU A 152 24.76 -17.70 -32.15
C LEU A 152 25.62 -18.87 -31.64
N VAL A 153 26.20 -18.74 -30.44
CA VAL A 153 27.12 -19.75 -29.91
C VAL A 153 26.33 -20.89 -29.26
N ARG A 154 26.66 -22.12 -29.66
CA ARG A 154 26.10 -23.33 -29.06
C ARG A 154 26.81 -23.64 -27.76
N GLY A 155 26.04 -24.04 -26.75
CA GLY A 155 26.54 -24.40 -25.42
C GLY A 155 26.17 -23.38 -24.35
N PHE A 156 25.74 -23.89 -23.19
CA PHE A 156 25.21 -23.10 -22.08
C PHE A 156 26.21 -22.06 -21.56
N ALA A 157 27.49 -22.44 -21.42
CA ALA A 157 28.55 -21.56 -20.92
C ALA A 157 28.81 -20.36 -21.84
N ALA A 158 28.86 -20.57 -23.16
CA ALA A 158 29.09 -19.49 -24.10
C ALA A 158 27.87 -18.57 -24.24
N GLY A 159 26.65 -19.14 -24.18
CA GLY A 159 25.41 -18.36 -24.12
C GLY A 159 25.36 -17.46 -22.88
N GLN A 160 25.79 -17.96 -21.71
CA GLN A 160 25.84 -17.20 -20.47
C GLN A 160 26.76 -15.97 -20.60
N ILE A 161 27.95 -16.11 -21.19
CA ILE A 161 28.89 -14.99 -21.38
C ILE A 161 28.26 -13.90 -22.24
N ILE A 162 27.63 -14.28 -23.36
CA ILE A 162 27.00 -13.32 -24.27
C ILE A 162 25.83 -12.60 -23.59
N VAL A 163 24.95 -13.35 -22.92
CA VAL A 163 23.82 -12.77 -22.15
C VAL A 163 24.34 -11.78 -21.10
N THR A 164 25.43 -12.12 -20.41
CA THR A 164 26.06 -11.25 -19.41
C THR A 164 26.60 -9.96 -20.01
N ILE A 165 27.24 -10.03 -21.19
CA ILE A 165 27.74 -8.84 -21.90
C ILE A 165 26.57 -7.95 -22.35
N LEU A 166 25.51 -8.53 -22.91
CA LEU A 166 24.32 -7.78 -23.34
C LEU A 166 23.63 -7.09 -22.17
N LEU A 167 23.48 -7.80 -21.04
CA LEU A 167 22.87 -7.23 -19.84
C LEU A 167 23.74 -6.13 -19.21
N THR A 168 25.07 -6.30 -19.24
CA THR A 168 26.01 -5.24 -18.80
C THR A 168 25.87 -4.00 -19.68
N ASN A 169 25.78 -4.14 -21.00
CA ASN A 169 25.57 -3.01 -21.91
C ASN A 169 24.23 -2.30 -21.64
N PHE A 170 23.15 -3.07 -21.43
CA PHE A 170 21.86 -2.51 -21.02
C PHE A 170 21.98 -1.65 -19.76
N ASN A 171 22.64 -2.18 -18.73
CA ASN A 171 22.84 -1.48 -17.46
C ASN A 171 23.65 -0.20 -17.64
N LEU A 172 24.74 -0.24 -18.41
CA LEU A 172 25.54 0.96 -18.71
C LEU A 172 24.71 2.03 -19.43
N ARG A 173 23.90 1.64 -20.40
CA ARG A 173 22.98 2.56 -21.11
C ARG A 173 21.93 3.15 -20.18
N LYS A 174 21.39 2.36 -19.25
CA LYS A 174 20.41 2.83 -18.26
C LYS A 174 21.01 3.83 -17.28
N ILE A 175 22.23 3.57 -16.79
CA ILE A 175 22.95 4.48 -15.92
C ILE A 175 23.26 5.78 -16.67
N ALA A 176 23.75 5.71 -17.91
CA ALA A 176 24.04 6.89 -18.73
C ALA A 176 22.78 7.74 -19.00
N ALA A 177 21.65 7.10 -19.31
CA ALA A 177 20.37 7.78 -19.49
C ALA A 177 19.91 8.45 -18.20
N PHE A 178 19.97 7.75 -17.07
CA PHE A 178 19.62 8.30 -15.76
C PHE A 178 20.46 9.51 -15.39
N ILE A 179 21.78 9.44 -15.58
CA ILE A 179 22.69 10.58 -15.34
C ILE A 179 22.33 11.74 -16.26
N SER A 180 22.09 11.49 -17.55
CA SER A 180 21.69 12.52 -18.51
C SER A 180 20.38 13.20 -18.12
N ASP A 181 19.38 12.41 -17.69
CA ASP A 181 18.08 12.93 -17.28
C ASP A 181 18.19 13.74 -15.98
N LYS A 182 19.03 13.30 -15.03
CA LYS A 182 19.34 14.08 -13.82
C LYS A 182 20.00 15.42 -14.13
N ILE A 183 21.01 15.43 -15.00
CA ILE A 183 21.65 16.68 -15.44
C ILE A 183 20.63 17.63 -16.09
N LYS A 184 19.71 17.11 -16.92
CA LYS A 184 18.65 17.92 -17.53
C LYS A 184 17.64 18.43 -16.50
N GLU A 185 17.27 17.62 -15.52
CA GLU A 185 16.37 18.03 -14.43
C GLU A 185 17.00 19.13 -13.58
N ASP A 186 18.28 18.99 -13.21
CA ASP A 186 18.99 19.98 -12.43
C ASP A 186 19.19 21.28 -13.21
N ALA A 187 19.57 21.20 -14.50
CA ALA A 187 19.65 22.37 -15.38
C ALA A 187 18.28 23.06 -15.54
N LYS A 188 17.18 22.31 -15.62
CA LYS A 188 15.83 22.87 -15.62
C LYS A 188 15.53 23.59 -14.30
N ARG A 189 15.86 23.00 -13.16
CA ARG A 189 15.66 23.60 -11.83
C ARG A 189 16.49 24.87 -11.64
N GLU A 190 17.72 24.90 -12.12
CA GLU A 190 18.57 26.09 -12.12
C GLU A 190 17.99 27.19 -13.02
N ALA A 191 17.51 26.84 -14.21
CA ALA A 191 16.91 27.80 -15.14
C ALA A 191 15.52 28.30 -14.70
N SER A 192 14.70 27.46 -14.05
CA SER A 192 13.34 27.81 -13.60
C SER A 192 13.30 28.37 -12.18
N GLY A 193 14.40 28.31 -11.43
CA GLY A 193 14.42 28.48 -9.98
C GLY A 193 13.76 27.32 -9.24
N GLU A 194 13.83 27.32 -7.90
CA GLU A 194 13.03 26.40 -7.08
C GLU A 194 11.55 26.55 -7.44
N PRO A 195 10.78 25.44 -7.55
CA PRO A 195 9.36 25.54 -7.79
C PRO A 195 8.77 26.41 -6.67
N ALA A 196 8.26 27.58 -7.03
CA ALA A 196 7.67 28.48 -6.06
C ALA A 196 6.58 27.69 -5.33
N ILE A 197 6.77 27.45 -4.03
CA ILE A 197 5.71 26.92 -3.18
C ILE A 197 4.54 27.86 -3.41
N ALA A 198 3.45 27.34 -3.99
CA ALA A 198 2.26 28.13 -4.23
C ALA A 198 1.83 28.71 -2.89
N LYS A 199 2.10 30.00 -2.66
CA LYS A 199 1.72 30.66 -1.41
C LYS A 199 0.21 30.52 -1.31
N MET A 200 -0.25 29.74 -0.33
CA MET A 200 -1.68 29.57 -0.06
C MET A 200 -2.29 30.95 0.05
N ARG A 201 -3.19 31.28 -0.90
CA ARG A 201 -3.80 32.61 -0.98
C ARG A 201 -4.56 32.83 0.33
N ARG A 202 -4.57 34.07 0.83
CA ARG A 202 -5.23 34.41 2.10
C ARG A 202 -6.68 33.89 2.18
N ARG A 203 -7.40 33.95 1.04
CA ARG A 203 -8.75 33.39 0.86
C ARG A 203 -8.86 31.91 1.22
N ASP A 204 -7.91 31.10 0.76
CA ASP A 204 -7.92 29.66 0.96
C ASP A 204 -7.51 29.31 2.40
N ARG A 205 -6.76 30.20 3.06
CA ARG A 205 -6.33 30.08 4.45
C ARG A 205 -7.45 30.42 5.45
N GLU A 206 -8.23 31.46 5.14
CA GLU A 206 -9.38 31.91 5.95
C GLU A 206 -10.69 31.22 5.54
N TRP A 207 -10.66 30.37 4.50
CA TRP A 207 -11.82 29.72 3.88
C TRP A 207 -13.01 30.65 3.60
N HIS A 208 -12.75 31.94 3.44
CA HIS A 208 -13.77 32.96 3.27
C HIS A 208 -13.65 33.58 1.89
N ASN A 209 -14.70 33.44 1.07
CA ASN A 209 -14.77 34.11 -0.22
C ASN A 209 -15.52 35.44 -0.08
N ALA A 210 -14.80 36.56 0.00
CA ALA A 210 -15.39 37.90 0.15
C ALA A 210 -16.33 38.32 -1.00
N TYR A 211 -16.19 37.72 -2.19
CA TYR A 211 -17.09 38.02 -3.33
C TYR A 211 -18.45 37.35 -3.22
N THR A 212 -18.54 36.20 -2.56
CA THR A 212 -19.79 35.44 -2.41
C THR A 212 -20.29 35.39 -0.97
N GLY A 213 -19.51 35.88 0.01
CA GLY A 213 -19.85 35.86 1.43
C GLY A 213 -19.97 34.46 2.04
N THR A 214 -19.44 33.44 1.35
CA THR A 214 -19.64 32.03 1.72
C THR A 214 -18.49 31.49 2.57
N TYR A 215 -18.86 30.72 3.61
CA TYR A 215 -17.98 29.93 4.47
C TYR A 215 -18.14 28.43 4.17
N PRO A 216 -17.14 27.59 4.45
CA PRO A 216 -17.25 26.14 4.26
C PRO A 216 -18.31 25.54 5.19
N PRO A 217 -18.86 24.35 4.85
CA PRO A 217 -19.89 23.70 5.64
C PRO A 217 -19.45 23.49 7.10
N GLY A 218 -20.23 24.02 8.05
CA GLY A 218 -19.97 23.87 9.49
C GLY A 218 -19.13 24.97 10.14
N VAL A 219 -18.68 25.99 9.40
CA VAL A 219 -18.00 27.18 9.98
C VAL A 219 -19.01 28.32 10.08
N LEU A 220 -19.24 28.80 11.30
CA LEU A 220 -20.09 29.97 11.52
C LEU A 220 -19.32 31.26 11.19
N PRO A 221 -19.96 32.23 10.51
CA PRO A 221 -19.40 33.57 10.32
C PRO A 221 -19.05 34.20 11.69
N PRO A 222 -17.96 34.97 11.80
CA PRO A 222 -17.68 35.71 13.03
C PRO A 222 -18.83 36.69 13.32
N GLU A 223 -19.26 36.76 14.59
CA GLU A 223 -20.46 37.51 15.03
C GLU A 223 -20.36 39.05 14.89
N LYS A 224 -19.23 39.57 14.40
CA LYS A 224 -19.06 40.97 14.04
C LYS A 224 -18.10 41.07 12.85
N PRO A 225 -18.45 41.78 11.76
CA PRO A 225 -17.43 42.28 10.87
C PRO A 225 -16.61 43.31 11.68
N GLU A 226 -15.31 43.06 11.87
CA GLU A 226 -14.39 44.14 12.20
C GLU A 226 -14.51 45.17 11.09
N SER A 227 -15.18 46.28 11.37
CA SER A 227 -15.14 47.46 10.54
C SER A 227 -13.68 47.87 10.42
N ARG A 228 -13.08 47.70 9.25
CA ARG A 228 -11.83 48.39 8.92
C ARG A 228 -12.05 49.87 9.24
N ALA A 229 -11.24 50.42 10.14
CA ALA A 229 -11.17 51.85 10.33
C ALA A 229 -11.00 52.52 8.95
N PRO A 230 -11.66 53.65 8.67
CA PRO A 230 -11.48 54.35 7.41
C PRO A 230 -10.02 54.80 7.35
N SER A 231 -9.22 54.16 6.50
CA SER A 231 -7.90 54.66 6.16
C SER A 231 -8.11 55.88 5.26
N ASP A 232 -7.98 57.04 5.87
CA ASP A 232 -8.05 58.35 5.24
C ASP A 232 -6.76 58.60 4.44
N GLU A 233 -6.60 57.90 3.31
CA GLU A 233 -5.60 58.23 2.30
C GLU A 233 -6.21 58.06 0.91
N THR A 234 -6.72 59.19 0.41
CA THR A 234 -7.04 59.48 -0.98
C THR A 234 -5.97 58.97 -1.94
N GLY A 235 -6.30 57.94 -2.70
CA GLY A 235 -5.51 57.42 -3.82
C GLY A 235 -6.38 57.14 -5.04
N GLY A 236 -7.30 58.05 -5.35
CA GLY A 236 -8.09 58.00 -6.59
C GLY A 236 -7.22 58.39 -7.81
N PRO A 237 -7.37 57.72 -8.96
CA PRO A 237 -6.58 58.02 -10.16
C PRO A 237 -6.91 59.43 -10.69
N PRO A 238 -5.93 60.20 -11.18
CA PRO A 238 -6.18 61.56 -11.65
C PRO A 238 -7.08 61.57 -12.89
N LEU A 239 -8.15 62.36 -12.85
CA LEU A 239 -9.03 62.61 -13.99
C LEU A 239 -8.30 63.46 -15.03
N ARG A 240 -8.32 63.01 -16.28
CA ARG A 240 -7.82 63.78 -17.43
C ARG A 240 -8.72 65.00 -17.68
N THR A 241 -8.08 66.17 -17.74
CA THR A 241 -8.51 67.33 -18.53
C THR A 241 -7.54 67.48 -19.69
#